data_AF-A0A967VTQ7-F1
#
_entry.id   AF-A0A967VTQ7-F1
#
_cell.length_a   1.000
_cell.length_b   1.000
_cell.length_c   1.000
_cell.angle_alpha   90.00
_cell.angle_beta   90.00
_cell.angle_gamma   90.00
#
_symmetry.space_group_name_H-M   'P 1'
#
loop_
_entity.id
_entity.type
_entity.pdbx_description
1 polymer ?
#
loop_
_entity_poly.entity_id
_entity_poly.type
_entity_poly.pdbx_seq_one_letter_code
_entity_poly.pdbx_strand_id
1 'polypeptide(L)'
;MKIKILTCLVLSCILISGISCGKEKKQSDDEITITFWHSFVTSTIPALKELLQLFESEHPDIKIKAQYIPTGDALIQKLITAVQSKTAPDISWLHSDYMQDLVEAKAIYKMKYFIEGEDGISPQDLEDIYPALRTYASWKDTLYSMPMEATNLALIYNKEMFRNAGLDPEKPPRTWDELFQYSQKMTIDENGDGKYEQIGFF
;
A
#
# COMPACT_ATOMS: atom_id res chain seq x y z
N MET A 1 4.95 36.41 -55.88
CA MET A 1 4.63 35.47 -56.99
C MET A 1 3.33 34.74 -56.68
N LYS A 2 2.55 34.36 -57.70
CA LYS A 2 1.39 33.47 -57.58
C LYS A 2 1.77 32.09 -58.12
N ILE A 3 1.43 31.01 -57.41
CA ILE A 3 1.11 29.71 -58.02
C ILE A 3 -0.12 29.15 -57.28
N LYS A 4 -1.18 28.86 -58.05
CA LYS A 4 -2.37 28.07 -57.65
C LYS A 4 -2.15 26.60 -58.09
N ILE A 5 -3.18 25.74 -57.92
CA ILE A 5 -3.39 24.36 -58.46
C ILE A 5 -3.31 23.31 -57.31
N LEU A 6 -4.24 22.37 -57.12
CA LEU A 6 -5.45 21.99 -57.88
C LEU A 6 -6.61 21.53 -56.97
N THR A 7 -7.83 21.63 -57.49
CA THR A 7 -9.10 21.13 -56.91
C THR A 7 -9.35 19.64 -57.22
N CYS A 8 -10.08 18.90 -56.38
CA CYS A 8 -10.74 17.65 -56.82
C CYS A 8 -12.09 17.39 -56.13
N LEU A 9 -12.98 16.68 -56.84
CA LEU A 9 -14.45 16.66 -56.74
C LEU A 9 -14.96 15.21 -56.96
N VAL A 10 -16.16 14.75 -56.57
CA VAL A 10 -17.31 15.28 -55.79
C VAL A 10 -18.30 14.12 -55.51
N LEU A 11 -19.44 14.36 -54.80
CA LEU A 11 -20.62 13.46 -54.63
C LEU A 11 -20.37 12.19 -53.75
N SER A 12 -21.36 11.53 -53.11
CA SER A 12 -22.74 11.87 -52.67
C SER A 12 -23.35 10.69 -51.85
N CYS A 13 -24.51 10.93 -51.23
CA CYS A 13 -25.48 9.96 -50.66
C CYS A 13 -25.14 9.37 -49.27
N ILE A 14 -26.09 9.07 -48.34
CA ILE A 14 -27.47 9.49 -47.97
C ILE A 14 -27.96 8.40 -46.99
N LEU A 15 -28.49 8.78 -45.81
CA LEU A 15 -29.29 7.98 -44.85
C LEU A 15 -28.60 6.73 -44.23
N ILE A 16 -28.69 6.48 -42.92
CA ILE A 16 -29.92 6.03 -42.23
C ILE A 16 -29.96 6.55 -40.79
N SER A 17 -31.16 6.96 -40.37
CA SER A 17 -31.52 7.32 -39.00
C SER A 17 -31.53 6.09 -38.07
N GLY A 18 -30.68 6.12 -37.04
CA GLY A 18 -30.67 5.14 -35.95
C GLY A 18 -30.57 5.83 -34.60
N ILE A 19 -31.66 6.45 -34.13
CA ILE A 19 -31.75 6.97 -32.76
C ILE A 19 -31.91 5.78 -31.82
N SER A 20 -30.79 5.10 -31.55
CA SER A 20 -30.68 4.24 -30.38
C SER A 20 -30.43 5.14 -29.18
N CYS A 21 -31.41 5.24 -28.28
CA CYS A 21 -31.27 5.97 -27.02
C CYS A 21 -30.40 5.16 -26.04
N GLY A 22 -29.14 4.95 -26.41
CA GLY A 22 -28.10 4.56 -25.47
C GLY A 22 -27.82 5.74 -24.56
N LYS A 23 -27.76 5.49 -23.24
CA LYS A 23 -27.20 6.48 -22.32
C LYS A 23 -25.73 6.70 -22.72
N GLU A 24 -25.46 7.80 -23.39
CA GLU A 24 -24.09 8.30 -23.49
C GLU A 24 -23.59 8.53 -22.06
N LYS A 25 -22.68 7.65 -21.60
CA LYS A 25 -21.78 8.04 -20.53
C LYS A 25 -21.05 9.27 -21.06
N LYS A 26 -21.28 10.42 -20.44
CA LYS A 26 -20.39 11.57 -20.57
C LYS A 26 -19.01 11.12 -20.10
N GLN A 27 -18.19 10.69 -21.04
CA GLN A 27 -16.78 10.52 -20.81
C GLN A 27 -16.20 11.93 -20.85
N SER A 28 -15.82 12.45 -19.68
CA SER A 28 -15.06 13.69 -19.58
C SER A 28 -13.72 13.51 -20.27
N ASP A 29 -13.24 14.56 -20.93
CA ASP A 29 -12.08 14.50 -21.84
C ASP A 29 -10.72 14.35 -21.09
N ASP A 30 -10.73 14.41 -19.76
CA ASP A 30 -9.58 14.18 -18.89
C ASP A 30 -9.90 13.06 -17.87
N GLU A 31 -9.39 11.85 -18.13
CA GLU A 31 -9.39 10.73 -17.18
C GLU A 31 -8.31 10.98 -16.10
N ILE A 32 -8.71 11.05 -14.82
CA ILE A 32 -7.80 11.38 -13.73
C ILE A 32 -7.03 10.12 -13.32
N THR A 33 -5.75 10.04 -13.67
CA THR A 33 -4.88 8.94 -13.22
C THR A 33 -4.15 9.28 -11.93
N ILE A 34 -4.43 8.54 -10.86
CA ILE A 34 -3.73 8.59 -9.57
C ILE A 34 -2.70 7.46 -9.51
N THR A 35 -1.42 7.78 -9.29
CA THR A 35 -0.37 6.79 -9.09
C THR A 35 -0.26 6.41 -7.61
N PHE A 36 -0.44 5.12 -7.31
CA PHE A 36 -0.37 4.59 -5.94
C PHE A 36 0.82 3.63 -5.78
N TRP A 37 1.77 3.94 -4.91
CA TRP A 37 2.87 3.05 -4.53
C TRP A 37 2.51 2.22 -3.30
N HIS A 38 2.59 0.89 -3.42
CA HIS A 38 2.22 -0.05 -2.36
C HIS A 38 3.27 -1.16 -2.19
N SER A 39 3.30 -1.78 -1.01
CA SER A 39 4.14 -2.95 -0.73
C SER A 39 3.36 -4.25 -0.52
N PHE A 40 2.06 -4.27 -0.85
CA PHE A 40 1.22 -5.47 -0.75
C PHE A 40 1.83 -6.67 -1.50
N VAL A 41 1.89 -7.81 -0.80
CA VAL A 41 2.45 -9.08 -1.27
C VAL A 41 1.36 -10.02 -1.80
N THR A 42 1.75 -11.14 -2.43
CA THR A 42 0.87 -12.07 -3.14
C THR A 42 -0.43 -12.45 -2.41
N SER A 43 -0.39 -12.67 -1.09
CA SER A 43 -1.57 -13.00 -0.27
C SER A 43 -2.57 -11.84 -0.13
N THR A 44 -2.10 -10.60 -0.23
CA THR A 44 -2.89 -9.36 -0.06
C THR A 44 -3.30 -8.69 -1.38
N ILE A 45 -2.64 -9.03 -2.49
CA ILE A 45 -2.97 -8.50 -3.83
C ILE A 45 -4.44 -8.72 -4.26
N PRO A 46 -5.12 -9.85 -3.94
CA PRO A 46 -6.54 -10.02 -4.26
C PRO A 46 -7.43 -8.95 -3.61
N ALA A 47 -7.26 -8.71 -2.30
CA ALA A 47 -8.03 -7.70 -1.57
C ALA A 47 -7.76 -6.29 -2.09
N LEU A 48 -6.50 -5.96 -2.42
CA LEU A 48 -6.17 -4.69 -3.07
C LEU A 48 -6.92 -4.53 -4.40
N LYS A 49 -6.96 -5.56 -5.24
CA LYS A 49 -7.68 -5.49 -6.53
C LYS A 49 -9.18 -5.27 -6.36
N GLU A 50 -9.80 -5.92 -5.38
CA GLU A 50 -11.21 -5.72 -5.05
C GLU A 50 -11.50 -4.28 -4.60
N LEU A 51 -10.66 -3.72 -3.72
CA LEU A 51 -10.77 -2.33 -3.26
C LEU A 51 -10.59 -1.33 -4.41
N LEU A 52 -9.58 -1.51 -5.26
CA LEU A 52 -9.34 -0.64 -6.42
C LEU A 52 -10.48 -0.74 -7.44
N GLN A 53 -11.02 -1.94 -7.67
CA GLN A 53 -12.15 -2.14 -8.59
C GLN A 53 -13.45 -1.52 -8.05
N LEU A 54 -13.69 -1.60 -6.73
CA LEU A 54 -14.81 -0.92 -6.08
C LEU A 54 -14.69 0.59 -6.28
N PHE A 55 -13.54 1.16 -5.91
CA PHE A 55 -13.27 2.60 -6.04
C PHE A 55 -13.44 3.10 -7.50
N GLU A 56 -12.84 2.44 -8.49
CA GLU A 56 -13.00 2.83 -9.90
C GLU A 56 -14.42 2.59 -10.46
N SER A 57 -15.26 1.82 -9.76
CA SER A 57 -16.67 1.64 -10.13
C SER A 57 -17.58 2.73 -9.58
N GLU A 58 -17.22 3.29 -8.42
CA GLU A 58 -17.90 4.42 -7.77
C GLU A 58 -17.42 5.76 -8.36
N HIS A 59 -16.14 5.85 -8.76
CA HIS A 59 -15.50 7.01 -9.37
C HIS A 59 -15.04 6.69 -10.82
N PRO A 60 -15.96 6.64 -11.80
CA PRO A 60 -15.69 6.14 -13.15
C PRO A 60 -14.77 7.04 -14.01
N ASP A 61 -14.49 8.25 -13.55
CA ASP A 61 -13.58 9.25 -14.09
C ASP A 61 -12.15 9.18 -13.51
N ILE A 62 -11.94 8.35 -12.47
CA ILE A 62 -10.65 8.18 -11.80
C ILE A 62 -10.07 6.78 -12.08
N LYS A 63 -8.76 6.71 -12.33
CA LYS A 63 -7.97 5.47 -12.50
C LYS A 63 -6.82 5.38 -11.51
N ILE A 64 -6.67 4.22 -10.88
CA ILE A 64 -5.60 3.97 -9.91
C ILE A 64 -4.50 3.13 -10.54
N LYS A 65 -3.39 3.79 -10.87
CA LYS A 65 -2.16 3.14 -11.32
C LYS A 65 -1.36 2.62 -10.13
N ALA A 66 -1.78 1.49 -9.59
CA ALA A 66 -1.07 0.79 -8.52
C ALA A 66 0.30 0.24 -8.98
N GLN A 67 1.35 0.49 -8.20
CA GLN A 67 2.72 0.03 -8.47
C GLN A 67 3.33 -0.60 -7.22
N TYR A 68 3.78 -1.86 -7.34
CA TYR A 68 4.50 -2.54 -6.26
C TYR A 68 5.90 -1.96 -6.06
N ILE A 69 6.20 -1.54 -4.84
CA ILE A 69 7.51 -1.13 -4.33
C ILE A 69 7.85 -2.00 -3.11
N PRO A 70 9.04 -2.65 -3.05
CA PRO A 70 9.49 -3.33 -1.84
C PRO A 70 9.49 -2.40 -0.62
N THR A 71 9.01 -2.90 0.52
CA THR A 71 8.88 -2.11 1.75
C THR A 71 10.22 -1.79 2.43
N GLY A 72 10.18 -1.01 3.51
CA GLY A 72 11.36 -0.59 4.28
C GLY A 72 12.19 0.47 3.55
N ASP A 73 13.50 0.48 3.79
CA ASP A 73 14.46 1.48 3.27
C ASP A 73 14.34 1.72 1.76
N ALA A 74 14.07 0.67 0.98
CA ALA A 74 13.94 0.76 -0.47
C ALA A 74 12.77 1.67 -0.92
N LEU A 75 11.65 1.61 -0.21
CA LEU A 75 10.49 2.47 -0.45
C LEU A 75 10.82 3.94 -0.16
N ILE A 76 11.49 4.19 0.96
CA ILE A 76 11.85 5.54 1.42
C ILE A 76 12.91 6.17 0.51
N GLN A 77 13.98 5.46 0.19
CA GLN A 77 15.02 5.94 -0.72
C GLN A 77 14.43 6.27 -2.09
N LYS A 78 13.50 5.45 -2.60
CA LYS A 78 12.79 5.72 -3.84
C LYS A 78 11.87 6.94 -3.72
N LEU A 79 11.12 7.09 -2.63
CA LEU A 79 10.21 8.21 -2.40
C LEU A 79 10.96 9.54 -2.28
N ILE A 80 12.02 9.60 -1.48
CA ILE A 80 12.88 10.79 -1.34
C ILE A 80 13.48 11.19 -2.69
N THR A 81 14.02 10.23 -3.44
CA THR A 81 14.57 10.48 -4.79
C THR A 81 13.49 11.03 -5.72
N ALA A 82 12.30 10.43 -5.71
CA ALA A 82 11.19 10.82 -6.57
C ALA A 82 10.62 12.21 -6.22
N VAL A 83 10.60 12.59 -4.96
CA VAL A 83 10.25 13.96 -4.52
C VAL A 83 11.28 14.96 -5.03
N GLN A 84 12.58 14.67 -4.90
CA GLN A 84 13.65 15.53 -5.40
C GLN A 84 13.63 15.68 -6.93
N SER A 85 13.33 14.61 -7.67
CA SER A 85 13.18 14.65 -9.14
C SER A 85 11.81 15.13 -9.64
N LYS A 86 10.86 15.45 -8.74
CA LYS A 86 9.48 15.83 -9.05
C LYS A 86 8.71 14.77 -9.85
N THR A 87 8.94 13.50 -9.52
CA THR A 87 8.29 12.31 -10.10
C THR A 87 7.75 11.38 -9.00
N ALA A 88 7.38 11.94 -7.85
CA ALA A 88 6.73 11.21 -6.75
C ALA A 88 5.35 10.67 -7.18
N PRO A 89 4.87 9.57 -6.58
CA PRO A 89 3.48 9.16 -6.75
C PRO A 89 2.54 10.13 -6.04
N ASP A 90 1.27 10.11 -6.43
CA ASP A 90 0.21 10.88 -5.77
C ASP A 90 -0.08 10.32 -4.36
N ILE A 91 -0.02 8.98 -4.22
CA ILE A 91 -0.18 8.27 -2.95
C ILE A 91 0.95 7.24 -2.79
N SER A 92 1.53 7.15 -1.60
CA SER A 92 2.48 6.09 -1.24
C SER A 92 2.15 5.52 0.13
N TRP A 93 2.23 4.20 0.26
CA TRP A 93 2.40 3.59 1.58
C TRP A 93 3.74 4.06 2.18
N LEU A 94 3.79 4.14 3.50
CA LEU A 94 4.89 4.65 4.31
C LEU A 94 4.92 3.93 5.68
N HIS A 95 6.11 3.68 6.23
CA HIS A 95 6.28 3.35 7.65
C HIS A 95 6.36 4.62 8.50
N SER A 96 5.64 4.66 9.63
CA SER A 96 5.53 5.85 10.49
C SER A 96 6.87 6.41 10.97
N ASP A 97 7.91 5.58 11.06
CA ASP A 97 9.25 5.96 11.52
C ASP A 97 9.89 7.07 10.66
N TYR A 98 9.47 7.19 9.40
CA TYR A 98 9.97 8.20 8.45
C TYR A 98 9.10 9.45 8.37
N MET A 99 8.09 9.58 9.23
CA MET A 99 7.15 10.71 9.22
C MET A 99 7.88 12.05 9.41
N GLN A 100 8.79 12.14 10.39
CA GLN A 100 9.52 13.38 10.66
C GLN A 100 10.33 13.85 9.44
N ASP A 101 11.17 12.98 8.88
CA ASP A 101 12.06 13.29 7.77
C ASP A 101 11.29 13.82 6.55
N LEU A 102 10.15 13.19 6.23
CA LEU A 102 9.31 13.60 5.10
C LEU A 102 8.58 14.92 5.36
N VAL A 103 8.15 15.20 6.59
CA VAL A 103 7.57 16.52 6.93
C VAL A 103 8.63 17.63 6.87
N GLU A 104 9.84 17.38 7.39
CA GLU A 104 10.94 18.35 7.37
C GLU A 104 11.46 18.60 5.95
N ALA A 105 11.52 17.56 5.10
CA ALA A 105 11.82 17.66 3.68
C ALA A 105 10.68 18.29 2.84
N LYS A 106 9.50 18.54 3.43
CA LYS A 106 8.27 18.98 2.74
C LYS A 106 7.85 18.04 1.61
N ALA A 107 8.08 16.75 1.80
CA ALA A 107 7.82 15.67 0.85
C ALA A 107 6.35 15.20 0.85
N ILE A 108 5.61 15.49 1.93
CA ILE A 108 4.21 15.06 2.13
C ILE A 108 3.32 16.23 2.56
N TYR A 109 2.05 16.17 2.16
CA TYR A 109 1.04 17.16 2.49
C TYR A 109 0.40 16.88 3.86
N LYS A 110 -0.19 17.91 4.48
CA LYS A 110 -1.02 17.74 5.68
C LYS A 110 -2.34 17.07 5.29
N MET A 111 -2.79 16.05 6.03
CA MET A 111 -4.03 15.32 5.68
C MET A 111 -5.28 16.20 5.64
N LYS A 112 -5.27 17.31 6.39
CA LYS A 112 -6.36 18.32 6.38
C LYS A 112 -6.79 18.76 4.98
N TYR A 113 -5.87 18.79 4.00
CA TYR A 113 -6.19 19.19 2.61
C TYR A 113 -7.02 18.16 1.84
N PHE A 114 -7.15 16.94 2.35
CA PHE A 114 -7.88 15.84 1.73
C PHE A 114 -9.07 15.34 2.57
N ILE A 115 -9.03 15.53 3.90
CA ILE A 115 -10.09 15.07 4.82
C ILE A 115 -11.10 16.18 5.18
N GLU A 116 -10.77 17.46 5.00
CA GLU A 116 -11.72 18.58 5.17
C GLU A 116 -12.49 18.78 3.84
N GLY A 117 -13.77 18.40 3.76
CA GLY A 117 -14.58 18.56 2.54
C GLY A 117 -15.95 17.87 2.62
N GLU A 118 -16.73 17.98 1.54
CA GLU A 118 -18.01 17.25 1.37
C GLU A 118 -17.75 15.74 1.19
N ASP A 119 -16.75 15.39 0.38
CA ASP A 119 -16.22 14.02 0.20
C ASP A 119 -15.11 13.66 1.21
N GLY A 120 -15.03 14.41 2.33
CA GLY A 120 -14.00 14.26 3.36
C GLY A 120 -14.25 13.11 4.33
N ILE A 121 -13.34 12.92 5.28
CA ILE A 121 -13.52 11.94 6.37
C ILE A 121 -14.19 12.65 7.55
N SER A 122 -15.29 12.11 8.06
CA SER A 122 -16.00 12.75 9.16
C SER A 122 -15.15 12.74 10.46
N PRO A 123 -15.39 13.69 11.39
CA PRO A 123 -14.73 13.65 12.70
C PRO A 123 -15.00 12.34 13.45
N GLN A 124 -16.17 11.72 13.26
CA GLN A 124 -16.54 10.45 13.87
C GLN A 124 -15.71 9.28 13.31
N ASP A 125 -15.51 9.22 11.99
CA ASP A 125 -14.70 8.18 11.36
C ASP A 125 -13.21 8.34 11.74
N LEU A 126 -12.73 9.57 11.89
CA LEU A 126 -11.39 9.84 12.44
C LEU A 126 -11.28 9.43 13.91
N GLU A 127 -12.32 9.60 14.71
CA GLU A 127 -12.34 9.22 16.12
C GLU A 127 -12.34 7.70 16.33
N ASP A 128 -12.98 6.93 15.44
CA ASP A 128 -13.00 5.46 15.42
C ASP A 128 -11.60 4.85 15.21
N ILE A 129 -10.70 5.57 14.52
CA ILE A 129 -9.30 5.16 14.39
C ILE A 129 -8.62 5.18 15.77
N TYR A 130 -8.06 4.02 16.18
CA TYR A 130 -7.30 3.85 17.42
C TYR A 130 -6.34 5.02 17.70
N PRO A 131 -6.40 5.67 18.88
CA PRO A 131 -5.63 6.89 19.18
C PRO A 131 -4.12 6.77 18.96
N ALA A 132 -3.55 5.60 19.25
CA ALA A 132 -2.12 5.33 19.02
C ALA A 132 -1.76 5.46 17.53
N LEU A 133 -2.59 4.97 16.62
CA LEU A 133 -2.33 5.02 15.18
C LEU A 133 -2.44 6.44 14.63
N ARG A 134 -3.40 7.22 15.12
CA ARG A 134 -3.47 8.66 14.83
C ARG A 134 -2.25 9.42 15.32
N THR A 135 -1.68 9.02 16.46
CA THR A 135 -0.43 9.58 16.99
C THR A 135 0.74 9.25 16.06
N TYR A 136 0.91 7.99 15.64
CA TYR A 136 1.97 7.58 14.70
C TYR A 136 1.83 8.19 13.29
N ALA A 137 0.61 8.54 12.87
CA ALA A 137 0.35 9.25 11.61
C ALA A 137 0.48 10.79 11.73
N SER A 138 0.86 11.31 12.90
CA SER A 138 0.95 12.74 13.18
C SER A 138 2.36 13.19 13.51
N TRP A 139 2.67 14.45 13.20
CA TRP A 139 3.88 15.13 13.64
C TRP A 139 3.52 16.50 14.22
N LYS A 140 3.95 16.78 15.46
CA LYS A 140 3.65 18.03 16.19
C LYS A 140 2.15 18.37 16.12
N ASP A 141 1.32 17.43 16.55
CA ASP A 141 -0.15 17.50 16.62
C ASP A 141 -0.86 17.76 15.27
N THR A 142 -0.16 17.59 14.15
CA THR A 142 -0.73 17.67 12.79
C THR A 142 -0.73 16.29 12.14
N LEU A 143 -1.88 15.85 11.62
CA LEU A 143 -2.01 14.61 10.86
C LEU A 143 -1.40 14.75 9.44
N TYR A 144 -0.54 13.81 9.05
CA TYR A 144 0.22 13.82 7.79
C TYR A 144 0.07 12.54 6.95
N SER A 145 -0.48 11.46 7.51
CA SER A 145 -0.94 10.30 6.74
C SER A 145 -2.27 9.76 7.29
N MET A 146 -2.90 8.84 6.55
CA MET A 146 -3.98 8.00 7.07
C MET A 146 -3.40 6.66 7.55
N PRO A 147 -3.69 6.22 8.78
CA PRO A 147 -3.38 4.85 9.20
C PRO A 147 -4.11 3.82 8.33
N MET A 148 -3.36 2.92 7.70
CA MET A 148 -3.92 1.84 6.87
C MET A 148 -3.99 0.51 7.63
N GLU A 149 -2.93 0.17 8.34
CA GLU A 149 -2.83 -1.03 9.17
C GLU A 149 -1.92 -0.80 10.37
N ALA A 150 -1.96 -1.72 11.32
CA ALA A 150 -1.03 -1.79 12.43
C ALA A 150 -0.66 -3.25 12.67
N THR A 151 0.60 -3.51 12.94
CA THR A 151 1.11 -4.85 13.26
C THR A 151 1.76 -4.87 14.63
N ASN A 152 1.76 -6.04 15.25
CA ASN A 152 2.47 -6.31 16.50
C ASN A 152 3.32 -7.57 16.35
N LEU A 153 4.37 -7.68 17.16
CA LEU A 153 5.19 -8.89 17.21
C LEU A 153 4.47 -9.98 18.01
N ALA A 154 4.49 -11.20 17.49
CA ALA A 154 4.02 -12.40 18.16
C ALA A 154 5.04 -13.52 18.00
N LEU A 155 5.30 -14.28 19.08
CA LEU A 155 6.15 -15.46 19.01
C LEU A 155 5.36 -16.63 18.43
N ILE A 156 5.58 -16.92 17.15
CA ILE A 156 5.07 -18.13 16.48
C ILE A 156 6.10 -19.24 16.68
N TYR A 157 5.66 -20.43 17.08
CA TYR A 157 6.54 -21.57 17.38
C TYR A 157 5.90 -22.89 16.96
N ASN A 158 6.76 -23.86 16.60
CA ASN A 158 6.30 -25.19 16.23
C ASN A 158 6.05 -26.06 17.49
N LYS A 159 4.77 -26.31 17.79
CA LYS A 159 4.34 -27.16 18.91
C LYS A 159 4.83 -28.62 18.81
N GLU A 160 5.20 -29.10 17.62
CA GLU A 160 5.77 -30.44 17.45
C GLU A 160 7.24 -30.48 17.87
N MET A 161 8.03 -29.47 17.49
CA MET A 161 9.42 -29.31 17.97
C MET A 161 9.49 -29.23 19.49
N PHE A 162 8.53 -28.54 20.12
CA PHE A 162 8.40 -28.52 21.58
C PHE A 162 8.21 -29.94 22.15
N ARG A 163 7.24 -30.71 21.63
CA ARG A 163 7.00 -32.09 22.11
C ARG A 163 8.22 -32.99 21.90
N ASN A 164 8.87 -32.91 20.75
CA ASN A 164 10.05 -33.71 20.42
C ASN A 164 11.24 -33.36 21.34
N ALA A 165 11.36 -32.10 21.76
CA ALA A 165 12.35 -31.62 22.74
C ALA A 165 11.95 -31.83 24.21
N GLY A 166 10.84 -32.53 24.50
CA GLY A 166 10.34 -32.76 25.86
C GLY A 166 9.79 -31.50 26.56
N LEU A 167 9.41 -30.48 25.79
CA LEU A 167 8.80 -29.23 26.26
C LEU A 167 7.26 -29.31 26.18
N ASP A 168 6.58 -28.56 27.04
CA ASP A 168 5.12 -28.43 27.03
C ASP A 168 4.70 -27.42 25.92
N PRO A 169 3.99 -27.87 24.87
CA PRO A 169 3.61 -27.02 23.74
C PRO A 169 2.53 -25.97 24.08
N GLU A 170 1.97 -25.97 25.29
CA GLU A 170 1.06 -24.91 25.78
C GLU A 170 1.76 -23.93 26.74
N LYS A 171 3.05 -24.12 27.02
CA LYS A 171 3.89 -23.21 27.82
C LYS A 171 5.00 -22.58 26.95
N PRO A 172 4.69 -21.57 26.12
CA PRO A 172 5.71 -20.81 25.40
C PRO A 172 6.65 -20.10 26.39
N PRO A 173 7.91 -19.84 25.98
CA PRO A 173 8.88 -19.15 26.82
C PRO A 173 8.38 -17.74 27.17
N ARG A 174 8.59 -17.34 28.42
CA ARG A 174 8.18 -16.06 29.01
C ARG A 174 9.35 -15.12 29.28
N THR A 175 10.57 -15.62 29.19
CA THR A 175 11.82 -14.86 29.37
C THR A 175 12.80 -15.15 28.23
N TRP A 176 13.80 -14.28 28.05
CA TRP A 176 14.88 -14.51 27.09
C TRP A 176 15.73 -15.74 27.44
N ASP A 177 15.92 -16.02 28.74
CA ASP A 177 16.62 -17.22 29.20
C ASP A 177 15.84 -18.50 28.86
N GLU A 178 14.52 -18.50 29.04
CA GLU A 178 13.65 -19.61 28.61
C GLU A 178 13.66 -19.77 27.08
N LEU A 179 13.60 -18.68 26.31
CA LEU A 179 13.68 -18.72 24.85
C LEU A 179 14.99 -19.35 24.38
N PHE A 180 16.11 -18.96 24.98
CA PHE A 180 17.43 -19.52 24.68
C PHE A 180 17.53 -21.00 25.06
N GLN A 181 17.11 -21.37 26.28
CA GLN A 181 17.12 -22.77 26.73
C GLN A 181 16.21 -23.66 25.87
N TYR A 182 15.05 -23.16 25.45
CA TYR A 182 14.13 -23.89 24.59
C TYR A 182 14.70 -24.00 23.17
N SER A 183 15.36 -22.95 22.67
CA SER A 183 16.09 -22.99 21.40
C SER A 183 17.18 -24.06 21.39
N GLN A 184 18.01 -24.11 22.44
CA GLN A 184 19.05 -25.14 22.58
C GLN A 184 18.47 -26.56 22.59
N LYS A 185 17.37 -26.80 23.32
CA LYS A 185 16.70 -28.11 23.36
C LYS A 185 16.06 -28.52 22.04
N MET A 186 15.63 -27.57 21.22
CA MET A 186 15.06 -27.83 19.90
C MET A 186 16.09 -27.82 18.77
N THR A 187 17.35 -27.47 19.05
CA THR A 187 18.42 -27.50 18.06
C THR A 187 19.01 -28.90 18.03
N ILE A 188 19.00 -29.53 16.86
CA ILE A 188 19.42 -30.92 16.64
C ILE A 188 20.53 -30.92 15.58
N ASP A 189 21.66 -31.50 15.97
CA ASP A 189 22.72 -32.00 15.09
C ASP A 189 22.83 -33.49 15.39
N GLU A 190 22.16 -34.34 14.59
CA GLU A 190 22.03 -35.78 14.86
C GLU A 190 23.36 -36.52 14.71
N ASN A 191 24.25 -35.98 13.88
CA ASN A 191 25.46 -36.65 13.41
C ASN A 191 26.76 -36.02 13.96
N GLY A 192 26.69 -34.82 14.53
CA GLY A 192 27.80 -34.10 15.15
C GLY A 192 28.73 -33.39 14.17
N ASP A 193 28.34 -33.20 12.91
CA ASP A 193 29.18 -32.58 11.87
C ASP A 193 29.07 -31.05 11.79
N GLY A 194 28.24 -30.43 12.64
CA GLY A 194 28.02 -28.99 12.70
C GLY A 194 26.97 -28.46 11.72
N LYS A 195 26.26 -29.34 10.99
CA LYS A 195 25.08 -28.97 10.19
C LYS A 195 23.81 -29.42 10.90
N TYR A 196 23.12 -28.47 11.51
CA TYR A 196 21.86 -28.73 12.20
C TYR A 196 20.76 -29.21 11.23
N GLU A 197 20.19 -30.39 11.48
CA GLU A 197 18.94 -30.82 10.85
C GLU A 197 17.72 -30.02 11.34
N GLN A 198 17.79 -29.51 12.57
CA GLN A 198 16.76 -28.65 13.16
C GLN A 198 17.39 -27.53 13.97
N ILE A 199 16.91 -26.30 13.82
CA ILE A 199 17.31 -25.14 14.64
C ILE A 199 16.09 -24.70 15.44
N GLY A 200 16.31 -24.30 16.70
CA GLY A 200 15.26 -23.79 17.59
C GLY A 200 14.79 -22.38 17.24
N PHE A 201 14.82 -21.47 18.23
CA PHE A 201 14.57 -20.04 18.02
C PHE A 201 15.84 -19.31 17.60
N PHE A 202 15.69 -18.33 16.72
CA PHE A 202 16.72 -17.42 16.22
C PHE A 202 16.39 -15.97 16.55
#